data_AF-A0A9J6QS23-F1
#
_entry.id   AF-A0A9J6QS23-F1
#
_cell.length_a   1.000
_cell.length_b   1.000
_cell.length_c   1.000
_cell.angle_alpha   90.00
_cell.angle_beta   90.00
_cell.angle_gamma   90.00
#
_symmetry.space_group_name_H-M   'P 1'
#
loop_
_entity.id
_entity.type
_entity.pdbx_description
1 polymer ?
#
loop_
_entity_poly.entity_id
_entity_poly.type
_entity_poly.pdbx_seq_one_letter_code
_entity_poly.pdbx_strand_id
1 'polypeptide(L)'
;MTMMGLRIFWSVFLASMLAYGFRRSWRIEHGQTQKLIGDTDEAVVWITPLIFPMIVVIIFLADFILGGVGEIKQFMRLAVDIFISMSVYFFFLMILLPVLRRYFSARACATLWLLPVLLFYQPVTLADSAFVPLFTFYIPGNVLQVFGYIWMTFAAAIFTGEILFGLVFRRKLLKGAGPIEDKRILELWEEEKRAIRYSKSVRLMTSADITTPLSMGMFAKSQVTLLPERFYTMDELRLIFRHELHHIQRRDLIPKFF
;
A
#
# COMPACT_ATOMS: atom_id res chain seq x y z
N MET A 1 -28.56 3.18 -23.02
CA MET A 1 -27.24 2.83 -23.57
C MET A 1 -27.16 1.31 -23.56
N THR A 2 -26.88 0.64 -24.69
CA THR A 2 -26.74 -0.83 -24.70
C THR A 2 -25.59 -1.25 -23.78
N MET A 3 -25.67 -2.42 -23.14
CA MET A 3 -24.60 -2.93 -22.25
C MET A 3 -23.23 -2.84 -22.92
N MET A 4 -23.16 -3.18 -24.22
CA MET A 4 -21.95 -3.06 -25.03
C MET A 4 -21.43 -1.62 -25.16
N GLY A 5 -22.31 -0.63 -25.34
CA GLY A 5 -21.93 0.79 -25.37
C GLY A 5 -21.36 1.28 -24.03
N LEU A 6 -21.91 0.81 -22.90
CA LEU A 6 -21.39 1.11 -21.57
C LEU A 6 -20.02 0.45 -21.33
N ARG A 7 -19.81 -0.78 -21.82
CA ARG A 7 -18.49 -1.43 -21.77
C ARG A 7 -17.44 -0.62 -22.51
N ILE A 8 -17.71 -0.29 -23.78
CA ILE A 8 -16.79 0.48 -24.62
C ILE A 8 -16.49 1.85 -23.99
N PHE A 9 -17.51 2.55 -23.49
CA PHE A 9 -17.35 3.82 -22.81
C PHE A 9 -16.37 3.71 -21.64
N TRP A 10 -16.59 2.77 -20.71
CA TRP A 10 -15.72 2.59 -19.54
C TRP A 10 -14.31 2.16 -19.92
N SER A 11 -14.16 1.26 -20.90
CA SER A 11 -12.83 0.85 -21.38
C SER A 11 -12.05 2.03 -21.98
N VAL A 12 -12.70 2.86 -22.82
CA VAL A 12 -12.06 4.05 -23.40
C VAL A 12 -11.77 5.10 -22.34
N PHE A 13 -12.69 5.32 -21.40
CA PHE A 13 -12.52 6.26 -20.29
C PHE A 13 -11.30 5.89 -19.42
N LEU A 14 -11.22 4.64 -18.97
CA LEU A 14 -10.12 4.15 -18.15
C LEU A 14 -8.78 4.14 -18.91
N ALA A 15 -8.78 3.73 -20.18
CA ALA A 15 -7.58 3.78 -21.02
C ALA A 15 -7.10 5.22 -21.22
N SER A 16 -8.02 6.17 -21.39
CA SER A 16 -7.71 7.61 -21.53
C SER A 16 -7.14 8.18 -20.23
N MET A 17 -7.70 7.81 -19.07
CA MET A 17 -7.15 8.21 -17.76
C MET A 17 -5.73 7.68 -17.56
N LEU A 18 -5.47 6.42 -17.90
CA LEU A 18 -4.14 5.81 -17.80
C LEU A 18 -3.14 6.47 -18.75
N ALA A 19 -3.54 6.71 -20.01
CA ALA A 19 -2.72 7.40 -20.99
C ALA A 19 -2.41 8.85 -20.56
N TYR A 20 -3.38 9.55 -19.98
CA TYR A 20 -3.19 10.89 -19.42
C TYR A 20 -2.21 10.87 -18.24
N GLY A 21 -2.40 9.94 -17.28
CA GLY A 21 -1.49 9.76 -16.14
C GLY A 21 -0.06 9.46 -16.58
N PHE A 22 0.09 8.57 -17.58
CA PHE A 22 1.38 8.22 -18.16
C PHE A 22 2.06 9.39 -18.86
N ARG A 23 1.32 10.12 -19.71
CA ARG A 23 1.85 11.30 -20.42
C ARG A 23 2.26 12.40 -19.46
N ARG A 24 1.51 12.57 -18.37
CA ARG A 24 1.83 13.53 -17.31
C ARG A 24 3.09 13.12 -16.54
N SER A 25 3.20 11.86 -16.13
CA SER A 25 4.42 11.33 -15.47
C SER A 25 5.65 11.46 -16.37
N TRP A 26 5.53 11.12 -17.65
CA TRP A 26 6.60 11.28 -18.64
C TRP A 26 7.09 12.73 -18.74
N ARG A 27 6.15 13.66 -18.78
CA ARG A 27 6.41 15.10 -18.89
C ARG A 27 7.18 15.65 -17.69
N ILE A 28 6.83 15.22 -16.48
CA ILE A 28 7.49 15.63 -15.22
C ILE A 28 8.94 15.14 -15.19
N GLU A 29 9.19 13.88 -15.56
CA GLU A 29 10.54 13.30 -15.56
C GLU A 29 11.48 13.96 -16.59
N HIS A 30 10.94 14.54 -17.66
CA HIS A 30 11.71 15.25 -18.70
C HIS A 30 11.80 16.77 -18.43
N GLY A 31 11.66 17.18 -17.17
CA GLY A 31 12.00 18.53 -16.72
C GLY A 31 10.92 19.59 -16.95
N GLN A 32 9.70 19.22 -17.34
CA GLN A 32 8.60 20.18 -17.36
C GLN A 32 8.02 20.34 -15.95
N THR A 33 8.35 21.46 -15.31
CA THR A 33 7.78 21.90 -14.03
C THR A 33 6.31 22.29 -14.23
N GLN A 34 5.42 21.32 -14.04
CA GLN A 34 3.99 21.60 -13.94
C GLN A 34 3.61 21.65 -12.46
N LYS A 35 3.15 22.83 -11.99
CA LYS A 35 2.59 22.98 -10.63
C LYS A 35 1.56 21.88 -10.39
N LEU A 36 1.75 21.10 -9.33
CA LEU A 36 0.72 20.18 -8.86
C LEU A 36 -0.56 20.98 -8.64
N ILE A 37 -1.70 20.50 -9.16
CA ILE A 37 -2.99 20.87 -8.58
C ILE A 37 -2.94 20.33 -7.15
N GLY A 38 -2.78 21.23 -6.18
CA GLY A 38 -2.57 20.88 -4.77
C GLY A 38 -1.10 20.60 -4.41
N ASP A 39 -0.17 21.46 -4.82
CA ASP A 39 1.19 21.52 -4.27
C ASP A 39 1.14 22.00 -2.81
N THR A 40 0.58 21.17 -1.94
CA THR A 40 0.99 21.14 -0.55
C THR A 40 2.29 20.35 -0.52
N ASP A 41 3.34 20.86 0.13
CA ASP A 41 4.66 20.21 0.38
C ASP A 41 4.57 18.77 0.97
N GLU A 42 3.36 18.29 1.20
CA GLU A 42 2.99 16.96 1.61
C GLU A 42 2.80 16.06 0.38
N ALA A 43 3.89 15.45 -0.09
CA ALA A 43 3.83 14.23 -0.91
C ALA A 43 3.32 13.05 -0.06
N VAL A 44 2.17 13.22 0.59
CA VAL A 44 1.53 12.24 1.47
C VAL A 44 0.62 11.41 0.59
N VAL A 45 0.91 10.11 0.49
CA VAL A 45 -0.04 9.15 -0.06
C VAL A 45 -1.20 9.04 0.94
N TRP A 46 -2.26 9.81 0.71
CA TRP A 46 -3.45 9.85 1.57
C TRP A 46 -4.20 8.51 1.63
N ILE A 47 -3.98 7.65 0.61
CA ILE A 47 -4.59 6.33 0.54
C ILE A 47 -3.77 5.38 1.39
N THR A 48 -4.17 5.23 2.65
CA THR A 48 -3.59 4.20 3.53
C THR A 48 -3.90 2.82 2.92
N PRO A 49 -2.96 1.86 2.88
CA PRO A 49 -3.23 0.51 2.38
C PRO A 49 -4.45 -0.18 3.02
N LEU A 50 -4.84 0.27 4.21
CA LEU A 50 -6.03 -0.17 4.96
C LEU A 50 -7.37 0.28 4.35
N ILE A 51 -7.40 1.25 3.42
CA ILE A 51 -8.67 1.70 2.82
C ILE A 51 -9.31 0.56 2.02
N PHE A 52 -8.53 -0.21 1.28
CA PHE A 52 -9.05 -1.34 0.50
C PHE A 52 -9.75 -2.40 1.37
N PRO A 53 -9.12 -2.99 2.40
CA PRO A 53 -9.81 -3.96 3.26
C PRO A 53 -11.00 -3.35 4.00
N MET A 54 -10.95 -2.06 4.37
CA MET A 54 -12.11 -1.39 4.96
C MET A 54 -13.28 -1.31 3.97
N ILE A 55 -13.04 -0.94 2.71
CA ILE A 55 -14.09 -0.91 1.67
C ILE A 55 -14.68 -2.31 1.47
N VAL A 56 -13.84 -3.35 1.38
CA VAL A 56 -14.28 -4.75 1.24
C VAL A 56 -15.19 -5.16 2.42
N VAL A 57 -14.81 -4.82 3.65
CA VAL A 57 -15.62 -5.10 4.84
C VAL A 57 -16.93 -4.31 4.82
N ILE A 58 -16.92 -3.04 4.42
CA ILE A 58 -18.13 -2.22 4.33
C ILE A 58 -19.10 -2.81 3.30
N ILE A 59 -18.61 -3.19 2.12
CA ILE A 59 -19.42 -3.84 1.08
C ILE A 59 -20.01 -5.15 1.61
N PHE A 60 -19.17 -6.00 2.21
CA PHE A 60 -19.63 -7.26 2.81
C PHE A 60 -20.73 -7.06 3.86
N LEU A 61 -20.58 -6.08 4.74
CA LEU A 61 -21.59 -5.76 5.76
C LEU A 61 -22.86 -5.18 5.15
N ALA A 62 -22.75 -4.34 4.11
CA ALA A 62 -23.90 -3.80 3.40
C ALA A 62 -24.70 -4.91 2.70
N ASP A 63 -24.03 -5.83 2.00
CA ASP A 63 -24.64 -6.98 1.34
C ASP A 63 -25.33 -7.90 2.37
N PHE A 64 -24.69 -8.12 3.53
CA PHE A 64 -25.28 -8.88 4.63
C PHE A 64 -26.57 -8.25 5.18
N ILE A 65 -26.56 -6.94 5.42
CA ILE A 65 -27.68 -6.21 6.03
C ILE A 65 -28.85 -6.06 5.04
N LEU A 66 -28.55 -5.78 3.76
CA LEU A 66 -29.57 -5.46 2.75
C LEU A 66 -30.16 -6.68 2.04
N GLY A 67 -29.38 -7.75 1.85
CA GLY A 67 -29.76 -8.88 1.00
C GLY A 67 -29.66 -10.27 1.62
N GLY A 68 -29.20 -10.38 2.87
CA GLY A 68 -29.16 -11.64 3.63
C GLY A 68 -28.20 -12.69 3.06
N VAL A 69 -28.45 -13.97 3.34
CA VAL A 69 -27.49 -15.07 3.08
C VAL A 69 -27.25 -15.34 1.58
N GLY A 70 -28.19 -14.95 0.71
CA GLY A 70 -28.07 -15.11 -0.74
C GLY A 70 -26.98 -14.22 -1.34
N GLU A 71 -26.99 -12.93 -1.00
CA GLU A 71 -25.99 -11.97 -1.47
C GLU A 71 -24.58 -12.28 -0.95
N ILE A 72 -24.46 -12.82 0.28
CA ILE A 72 -23.15 -13.29 0.80
C ILE A 72 -22.54 -14.35 -0.12
N LYS A 73 -23.35 -15.30 -0.61
CA LYS A 73 -22.85 -16.35 -1.51
C LYS A 73 -22.38 -15.76 -2.84
N GLN A 74 -23.08 -14.76 -3.35
CA GLN A 74 -22.71 -14.06 -4.58
C GLN A 74 -21.41 -13.25 -4.39
N PHE A 75 -21.30 -12.51 -3.29
CA PHE A 75 -20.07 -11.81 -2.91
C PHE A 75 -18.89 -12.78 -2.79
N MET A 76 -19.07 -13.90 -2.08
CA MET A 76 -18.01 -14.89 -1.89
C MET A 76 -17.58 -15.54 -3.21
N ARG A 77 -18.54 -15.84 -4.10
CA ARG A 77 -18.25 -16.33 -5.45
C ARG A 77 -17.42 -15.32 -6.24
N LEU A 78 -17.85 -14.06 -6.26
CA LEU A 78 -17.11 -12.98 -6.94
C LEU A 78 -15.70 -12.80 -6.36
N ALA A 79 -15.57 -12.82 -5.03
CA ALA A 79 -14.28 -12.69 -4.36
C ALA A 79 -13.32 -13.84 -4.71
N VAL A 80 -13.80 -15.09 -4.74
CA VAL A 80 -13.01 -16.26 -5.14
C VAL A 80 -12.63 -16.18 -6.62
N ASP A 81 -13.57 -15.82 -7.50
CA ASP A 81 -13.33 -15.70 -8.94
C ASP A 81 -12.26 -14.63 -9.22
N ILE A 82 -12.35 -13.46 -8.57
CA ILE A 82 -11.34 -12.40 -8.66
C ILE A 82 -10.01 -12.89 -8.10
N PHE A 83 -10.00 -13.50 -6.92
CA PHE A 83 -8.77 -13.96 -6.26
C PHE A 83 -8.00 -14.97 -7.13
N ILE A 84 -8.69 -15.98 -7.66
CA ILE A 84 -8.09 -17.00 -8.54
C ILE A 84 -7.60 -16.34 -9.83
N SER A 85 -8.42 -15.51 -10.47
CA SER A 85 -8.06 -14.84 -11.73
C SER A 85 -6.84 -13.95 -11.56
N MET A 86 -6.77 -13.16 -10.48
CA MET A 86 -5.63 -12.33 -10.13
C MET A 86 -4.38 -13.17 -9.89
N SER A 87 -4.50 -14.23 -9.10
CA SER A 87 -3.37 -15.10 -8.75
C SER A 87 -2.76 -15.75 -9.99
N VAL A 88 -3.61 -16.29 -10.88
CA VAL A 88 -3.19 -16.89 -12.15
C VAL A 88 -2.53 -15.83 -13.05
N TYR A 89 -3.17 -14.66 -13.21
CA TYR A 89 -2.63 -13.57 -14.01
C TYR A 89 -1.23 -13.15 -13.54
N PHE A 90 -1.06 -12.87 -12.24
CA PHE A 90 0.22 -12.42 -11.70
C PHE A 90 1.28 -13.51 -11.72
N PHE A 91 0.92 -14.77 -11.50
CA PHE A 91 1.86 -15.88 -11.64
C PHE A 91 2.46 -15.95 -13.05
N PHE A 92 1.62 -15.92 -14.09
CA PHE A 92 2.09 -15.93 -15.47
C PHE A 92 2.81 -14.64 -15.86
N LEU A 93 2.33 -13.48 -15.39
CA LEU A 93 3.01 -12.21 -15.58
C LEU A 93 4.43 -12.32 -15.05
N MET A 94 4.64 -12.78 -13.82
CA MET A 94 5.97 -12.91 -13.22
C MET A 94 6.91 -13.82 -14.00
N ILE A 95 6.43 -14.94 -14.54
CA ILE A 95 7.22 -15.83 -15.41
C ILE A 95 7.59 -15.13 -16.73
N LEU A 96 6.69 -14.31 -17.27
CA LEU A 96 6.86 -13.65 -18.56
C LEU A 96 7.64 -12.32 -18.45
N LEU A 97 7.69 -11.69 -17.28
CA LEU A 97 8.37 -10.41 -17.03
C LEU A 97 9.83 -10.39 -17.52
N PRO A 98 10.68 -11.41 -17.28
CA PRO A 98 12.06 -11.41 -17.75
C PRO A 98 12.17 -11.35 -19.28
N VAL A 99 11.23 -11.98 -19.98
CA VAL A 99 11.17 -11.97 -21.45
C VAL A 99 10.62 -10.63 -21.93
N LEU A 100 9.52 -10.15 -21.34
CA LEU A 100 8.91 -8.87 -21.70
C LEU A 100 9.89 -7.71 -21.53
N ARG A 101 10.69 -7.71 -20.47
CA ARG A 101 11.71 -6.66 -20.25
C ARG A 101 12.83 -6.65 -21.30
N ARG A 102 13.01 -7.72 -22.09
CA ARG A 102 13.97 -7.72 -23.22
C ARG A 102 13.42 -6.97 -24.44
N TYR A 103 12.10 -6.94 -24.61
CA TYR A 103 11.44 -6.38 -25.80
C TYR A 103 10.70 -5.06 -25.54
N PHE A 104 10.23 -4.86 -24.31
CA PHE A 104 9.41 -3.71 -23.91
C PHE A 104 10.07 -2.90 -22.81
N SER A 105 9.75 -1.61 -22.77
CA SER A 105 10.24 -0.71 -21.72
C SER A 105 9.69 -1.11 -20.34
N ALA A 106 10.43 -0.80 -19.28
CA ALA A 106 9.99 -1.03 -17.90
C ALA A 106 8.64 -0.38 -17.59
N ARG A 107 8.29 0.69 -18.31
CA ARG A 107 7.03 1.42 -18.19
C ARG A 107 5.85 0.67 -18.79
N ALA A 108 5.99 0.16 -20.01
CA ALA A 108 4.98 -0.71 -20.62
C ALA A 108 4.80 -1.99 -19.80
N CYS A 109 5.88 -2.46 -19.18
CA CYS A 109 5.82 -3.58 -18.26
C CYS A 109 5.03 -3.25 -16.98
N ALA A 110 5.15 -2.02 -16.46
CA ALA A 110 4.42 -1.58 -15.26
C ALA A 110 2.91 -1.43 -15.52
N THR A 111 2.48 -1.06 -16.73
CA THR A 111 1.04 -0.96 -17.04
C THR A 111 0.34 -2.32 -17.03
N LEU A 112 1.05 -3.42 -17.28
CA LEU A 112 0.52 -4.79 -17.13
C LEU A 112 0.07 -5.06 -15.69
N TRP A 113 0.74 -4.48 -14.70
CA TRP A 113 0.32 -4.65 -13.30
C TRP A 113 -1.01 -3.96 -12.98
N LEU A 114 -1.39 -2.95 -13.75
CA LEU A 114 -2.65 -2.21 -13.58
C LEU A 114 -3.81 -2.86 -14.36
N LEU A 115 -3.50 -3.68 -15.37
CA LEU A 115 -4.49 -4.27 -16.26
C LEU A 115 -5.62 -4.99 -15.53
N PRO A 116 -5.37 -5.81 -14.49
CA PRO A 116 -6.45 -6.48 -13.79
C PRO A 116 -7.38 -5.49 -13.07
N VAL A 117 -6.85 -4.43 -12.45
CA VAL A 117 -7.68 -3.40 -11.82
C VAL A 117 -8.63 -2.76 -12.84
N LEU A 118 -8.16 -2.49 -14.05
CA LEU A 118 -8.99 -1.90 -15.11
C LEU A 118 -10.07 -2.85 -15.63
N LEU A 119 -9.75 -4.15 -15.74
CA LEU A 119 -10.69 -5.16 -16.23
C LEU A 119 -11.79 -5.47 -15.22
N PHE A 120 -11.45 -5.51 -13.92
CA PHE A 120 -12.38 -5.89 -12.86
C PHE A 120 -13.15 -4.72 -12.25
N TYR A 121 -12.64 -3.48 -12.34
CA TYR A 121 -13.34 -2.28 -11.85
C TYR A 121 -14.38 -1.73 -12.85
N GLN A 122 -14.72 -2.48 -13.90
CA GLN A 122 -15.74 -2.06 -14.85
C GLN A 122 -17.13 -2.24 -14.21
N PRO A 123 -17.96 -1.19 -14.04
CA PRO A 123 -19.28 -1.34 -13.43
C PRO A 123 -20.18 -2.35 -14.15
N VAL A 124 -19.92 -2.56 -15.44
CA VAL A 124 -20.61 -3.56 -16.26
C VAL A 124 -20.18 -4.99 -15.93
N THR A 125 -18.92 -5.27 -15.58
CA THR A 125 -18.52 -6.62 -15.15
C THR A 125 -19.07 -6.97 -13.77
N LEU A 126 -19.35 -5.96 -12.94
CA LEU A 126 -20.01 -6.12 -11.64
C LEU A 126 -21.54 -6.27 -11.77
N ALA A 127 -22.15 -5.59 -12.74
CA ALA A 127 -23.60 -5.62 -12.97
C ALA A 127 -24.06 -6.77 -13.89
N ASP A 128 -23.18 -7.29 -14.73
CA ASP A 128 -23.51 -8.32 -15.73
C ASP A 128 -22.87 -9.64 -15.34
N SER A 129 -23.66 -10.52 -14.74
CA SER A 129 -23.30 -11.92 -14.42
C SER A 129 -23.07 -12.79 -15.67
N ALA A 130 -23.24 -12.21 -16.87
CA ALA A 130 -23.13 -12.88 -18.16
C ALA A 130 -21.71 -12.84 -18.75
N PHE A 131 -20.68 -13.11 -17.95
CA PHE A 131 -19.43 -13.62 -18.53
C PHE A 131 -19.72 -15.05 -18.96
N VAL A 132 -19.81 -15.30 -20.27
CA VAL A 132 -19.91 -16.67 -20.77
C VAL A 132 -18.48 -17.22 -20.78
N PRO A 133 -18.13 -18.13 -19.85
CA PRO A 133 -16.78 -18.69 -19.82
C PRO A 133 -16.54 -19.48 -21.11
N LEU A 134 -15.38 -19.25 -21.74
CA LEU A 134 -14.94 -20.07 -22.88
C LEU A 134 -14.76 -21.54 -22.47
N PHE A 135 -14.43 -21.75 -21.20
CA PHE A 135 -14.23 -23.06 -20.59
C PHE A 135 -14.60 -23.01 -19.10
N THR A 136 -15.39 -23.98 -18.63
CA THR A 136 -15.71 -24.15 -17.21
C THR A 136 -14.96 -25.36 -16.66
N PHE A 137 -14.06 -25.13 -15.71
CA PHE A 137 -13.48 -26.20 -14.93
C PHE A 137 -14.24 -26.33 -13.62
N TYR A 138 -14.97 -27.43 -13.42
CA TYR A 138 -15.67 -27.68 -12.17
C TYR A 138 -14.69 -28.17 -11.11
N ILE A 139 -14.51 -27.37 -10.06
CA ILE A 139 -13.75 -27.77 -8.87
C ILE A 139 -14.75 -28.26 -7.82
N PRO A 140 -14.65 -29.50 -7.34
CA PRO A 140 -15.50 -30.01 -6.29
C PRO A 140 -15.43 -29.11 -5.04
N GLY A 141 -16.58 -28.80 -4.45
CA GLY A 141 -16.66 -27.85 -3.33
C GLY A 141 -15.83 -28.26 -2.10
N ASN A 142 -15.70 -29.56 -1.85
CA ASN A 142 -14.84 -30.09 -0.79
C ASN A 142 -13.35 -29.80 -1.04
N VAL A 143 -12.89 -29.90 -2.29
CA VAL A 143 -11.49 -29.58 -2.66
C VAL A 143 -11.22 -28.09 -2.44
N LEU A 144 -12.15 -27.23 -2.87
CA LEU A 144 -12.05 -25.79 -2.67
C LEU A 144 -12.04 -25.43 -1.17
N GLN A 145 -12.86 -26.09 -0.36
CA GLN A 145 -12.88 -25.89 1.10
C GLN A 145 -11.55 -26.27 1.74
N VAL A 146 -11.00 -27.45 1.42
CA VAL A 146 -9.70 -27.90 1.95
C VAL A 146 -8.59 -26.92 1.56
N PHE A 147 -8.54 -26.52 0.29
CA PHE A 147 -7.58 -25.51 -0.18
C PHE A 147 -7.75 -24.18 0.54
N GLY A 148 -9.00 -23.72 0.72
CA GLY A 148 -9.32 -22.49 1.44
C GLY A 148 -8.85 -22.53 2.90
N TYR A 149 -9.06 -23.64 3.62
CA TYR A 149 -8.56 -23.79 4.98
C TYR A 149 -7.04 -23.77 5.05
N ILE A 150 -6.37 -24.51 4.17
CA ILE A 150 -4.90 -24.53 4.08
C ILE A 150 -4.39 -23.09 3.84
N TRP A 151 -4.94 -22.41 2.84
CA TRP A 151 -4.56 -21.04 2.50
C TRP A 151 -4.77 -20.08 3.67
N MET A 152 -5.93 -20.14 4.34
CA MET A 152 -6.24 -19.32 5.50
C MET A 152 -5.28 -19.56 6.67
N THR A 153 -4.92 -20.82 6.93
CA THR A 153 -3.94 -21.17 7.97
C THR A 153 -2.57 -20.58 7.66
N PHE A 154 -2.07 -20.72 6.42
CA PHE A 154 -0.79 -20.14 6.02
C PHE A 154 -0.82 -18.60 6.06
N ALA A 155 -1.87 -17.98 5.53
CA ALA A 155 -2.04 -16.54 5.58
C ALA A 155 -2.04 -16.05 7.03
N ALA A 156 -2.85 -16.66 7.91
CA ALA A 156 -2.92 -16.30 9.32
C ALA A 156 -1.57 -16.48 10.03
N ALA A 157 -0.83 -17.57 9.75
CA ALA A 157 0.48 -17.81 10.31
C ALA A 157 1.51 -16.73 9.87
N ILE A 158 1.53 -16.37 8.59
CA ILE A 158 2.41 -15.31 8.06
C ILE A 158 2.03 -13.96 8.69
N PHE A 159 0.77 -13.54 8.61
CA PHE A 159 0.33 -12.26 9.19
C PHE A 159 0.59 -12.17 10.70
N THR A 160 0.32 -13.25 11.44
CA THR A 160 0.58 -13.29 12.88
C THR A 160 2.09 -13.26 13.15
N GLY A 161 2.88 -13.99 12.37
CA GLY A 161 4.35 -13.97 12.44
C GLY A 161 4.91 -12.57 12.24
N GLU A 162 4.50 -11.88 11.18
CA GLU A 162 4.94 -10.51 10.88
C GLU A 162 4.53 -9.51 11.98
N ILE A 163 3.27 -9.58 12.44
CA ILE A 163 2.79 -8.73 13.53
C ILE A 163 3.59 -8.99 14.81
N LEU A 164 3.79 -10.26 15.18
CA LEU A 164 4.54 -10.62 16.38
C LEU A 164 6.01 -10.21 16.27
N PHE A 165 6.64 -10.43 15.12
CA PHE A 165 8.01 -10.03 14.86
C PHE A 165 8.16 -8.51 15.00
N GLY A 166 7.30 -7.73 14.34
CA GLY A 166 7.29 -6.27 14.44
C GLY A 166 7.05 -5.77 15.88
N LEU A 167 6.15 -6.41 16.63
CA LEU A 167 5.88 -6.07 18.03
C LEU A 167 7.05 -6.42 18.96
N VAL A 168 7.65 -7.60 18.81
CA VAL A 168 8.80 -8.04 19.60
C VAL A 168 10.02 -7.17 19.29
N PHE A 169 10.28 -6.90 18.01
CA PHE A 169 11.35 -6.01 17.56
C PHE A 169 11.18 -4.61 18.15
N ARG A 170 9.98 -4.03 18.04
CA ARG A 170 9.65 -2.74 18.66
C ARG A 170 9.85 -2.75 20.18
N ARG A 171 9.41 -3.79 20.87
CA ARG A 171 9.59 -3.90 22.34
C ARG A 171 11.06 -4.01 22.72
N LYS A 172 11.85 -4.80 22.00
CA LYS A 172 13.29 -4.95 22.24
C LYS A 172 14.01 -3.62 22.06
N LEU A 173 13.79 -2.93 20.93
CA LEU A 173 14.39 -1.63 20.65
C LEU A 173 14.03 -0.56 21.69
N LEU A 174 12.76 -0.48 22.09
CA LEU A 174 12.32 0.52 23.06
C LEU A 174 12.75 0.20 24.50
N LYS A 175 13.08 -1.06 24.82
CA LYS A 175 13.54 -1.45 26.17
C LYS A 175 14.91 -0.86 26.49
N GLY A 176 15.79 -0.77 25.48
CA GLY A 176 17.12 -0.16 25.58
C GLY A 176 17.17 1.29 25.13
N ALA A 177 16.03 1.94 24.93
CA ALA A 177 15.99 3.32 24.46
C ALA A 177 15.84 4.30 25.65
N GLY A 178 16.72 5.28 25.73
CA GLY A 178 16.67 6.39 26.68
C GLY A 178 16.15 7.68 26.03
N PRO A 179 15.47 8.57 26.77
CA PRO A 179 15.15 9.90 26.27
C PRO A 179 16.43 10.71 26.04
N ILE A 180 16.43 11.58 25.04
CA ILE A 180 17.53 12.55 24.86
C ILE A 180 17.28 13.76 25.76
N GLU A 181 18.24 14.09 26.62
CA GLU A 181 18.15 15.22 27.55
C GLU A 181 18.86 16.49 27.07
N ASP A 182 19.74 16.39 26.06
CA ASP A 182 20.44 17.58 25.51
C ASP A 182 19.43 18.52 24.84
N LYS A 183 19.21 19.66 25.48
CA LYS A 183 18.28 20.70 25.04
C LYS A 183 18.57 21.19 23.62
N ARG A 184 19.83 21.28 23.21
CA ARG A 184 20.21 21.76 21.88
C ARG A 184 19.71 20.82 20.78
N ILE A 185 19.79 19.51 21.03
CA ILE A 185 19.32 18.48 20.10
C ILE A 185 17.79 18.51 20.02
N LEU A 186 17.11 18.65 21.16
CA LEU A 186 15.65 18.78 21.21
C LEU A 186 15.14 20.05 20.52
N GLU A 187 15.85 21.17 20.69
CA GLU A 187 15.53 22.44 20.03
C GLU A 187 15.68 22.34 18.52
N LEU A 188 16.78 21.74 18.03
CA LEU A 188 17.01 21.48 16.61
C LEU A 188 15.94 20.56 16.02
N TRP A 189 15.51 19.53 16.76
CA TRP A 189 14.42 18.65 16.35
C TRP A 189 13.10 19.40 16.17
N GLU A 190 12.75 20.25 17.14
CA GLU A 190 11.52 21.06 17.06
C GLU A 190 11.60 22.19 16.02
N GLU A 191 12.80 22.70 15.71
CA GLU A 191 13.04 23.62 14.60
C GLU A 191 12.77 22.93 13.25
N GLU A 192 13.36 21.76 13.00
CA GLU A 192 13.16 21.02 11.76
C GLU A 192 11.72 20.54 11.60
N LYS A 193 11.04 20.14 12.70
CA LYS A 193 9.60 19.84 12.69
C LYS A 193 8.75 21.04 12.26
N ARG A 194 9.07 22.24 12.78
CA ARG A 194 8.39 23.49 12.41
C ARG A 194 8.66 23.85 10.95
N ALA A 195 9.87 23.63 10.46
CA ALA A 195 10.24 23.87 9.07
C ALA A 195 9.38 23.06 8.09
N ILE A 196 9.08 21.80 8.41
CA ILE A 196 8.19 20.95 7.59
C ILE A 196 6.71 21.00 8.00
N ARG A 197 6.33 21.94 8.89
CA ARG A 197 4.96 22.12 9.42
C ARG A 197 4.35 20.86 10.03
N TYR A 198 5.18 19.99 10.61
CA TYR A 198 4.71 18.74 11.22
C TYR A 198 4.29 18.95 12.68
N SER A 199 2.98 18.89 12.93
CA SER A 199 2.38 19.22 14.23
C SER A 199 2.19 18.05 15.20
N LYS A 200 2.44 16.80 14.77
CA LYS A 200 2.26 15.62 15.63
C LYS A 200 3.45 15.44 16.57
N SER A 201 3.19 14.90 17.75
CA SER A 201 4.25 14.61 18.72
C SER A 201 5.06 13.40 18.28
N VAL A 202 6.38 13.58 18.17
CA VAL A 202 7.33 12.49 17.90
C VAL A 202 8.35 12.49 19.03
N ARG A 203 8.45 11.37 19.74
CA ARG A 203 9.43 11.24 20.82
C ARG A 203 10.82 11.00 20.24
N LEU A 204 11.79 11.80 20.61
CA LEU A 204 13.19 11.59 20.25
C LEU A 204 13.88 10.80 21.38
N MET A 205 14.46 9.66 21.05
CA MET A 205 15.13 8.77 21.99
C MET A 205 16.46 8.29 21.39
N THR A 206 17.39 7.86 22.25
CA THR A 206 18.67 7.27 21.87
C THR A 206 18.71 5.80 22.27
N SER A 207 19.41 4.97 21.51
CA SER A 207 19.60 3.55 21.85
C SER A 207 20.94 3.04 21.34
N ALA A 208 21.63 2.24 22.16
CA ALA A 208 22.85 1.54 21.78
C ALA A 208 22.61 0.36 20.81
N ASP A 209 21.38 -0.16 20.75
CA ASP A 209 21.04 -1.37 19.99
C ASP A 209 20.87 -1.12 18.47
N ILE A 210 20.98 0.13 18.02
CA ILE A 210 20.83 0.51 16.62
C ILE A 210 22.10 1.14 16.04
N THR A 211 22.36 0.90 14.76
CA THR A 211 23.51 1.46 14.04
C THR A 211 23.14 2.61 13.11
N THR A 212 21.86 2.79 12.82
CA THR A 212 21.31 3.82 11.94
C THR A 212 20.10 4.49 12.58
N PRO A 213 19.90 5.81 12.39
CA PRO A 213 18.69 6.50 12.79
C PRO A 213 17.43 5.80 12.24
N LEU A 214 16.39 5.69 13.06
CA LEU A 214 15.16 5.02 12.68
C LEU A 214 13.94 5.68 13.31
N SER A 215 12.99 6.09 12.47
CA SER A 215 11.66 6.49 12.90
C SER A 215 10.67 5.34 12.83
N MET A 216 9.84 5.22 13.88
CA MET A 216 8.96 4.08 14.09
C MET A 216 7.67 4.49 14.83
N GLY A 217 6.50 4.15 14.28
CA GLY A 217 5.20 4.23 14.95
C GLY A 217 4.03 4.31 13.97
N MET A 218 2.95 3.58 14.26
CA MET A 218 1.76 3.52 13.39
C MET A 218 0.76 4.65 13.66
N PHE A 219 0.79 5.26 14.86
CA PHE A 219 -0.12 6.31 15.27
C PHE A 219 0.65 7.53 15.74
N ALA A 220 0.04 8.71 15.65
CA ALA A 220 0.65 9.97 16.08
C ALA A 220 1.24 9.89 17.50
N LYS A 221 0.52 9.27 18.45
CA LYS A 221 0.97 9.13 19.85
C LYS A 221 2.06 8.08 20.06
N SER A 222 2.25 7.17 19.11
CA SER A 222 3.20 6.05 19.20
C SER A 222 4.48 6.25 18.40
N GLN A 223 4.61 7.39 17.70
CA GLN A 223 5.80 7.75 16.93
C GLN A 223 7.01 8.05 17.81
N VAL A 224 8.11 7.39 17.49
CA VAL A 224 9.42 7.51 18.14
C VAL A 224 10.48 7.57 17.04
N THR A 225 11.43 8.50 17.16
CA THR A 225 12.66 8.53 16.38
C THR A 225 13.80 8.12 17.29
N LEU A 226 14.48 7.04 16.91
CA LEU A 226 15.64 6.50 17.61
C LEU A 226 16.92 6.98 16.93
N LEU A 227 17.85 7.51 17.72
CA LEU A 227 19.22 7.80 17.32
C LEU A 227 20.20 6.76 17.91
N PRO A 228 21.20 6.30 17.14
CA PRO A 228 22.31 5.54 17.69
C PRO A 228 23.10 6.36 18.70
N GLU A 229 23.55 5.73 19.79
CA GLU A 229 24.46 6.35 20.77
C GLU A 229 25.85 6.62 20.17
N ARG A 230 26.00 7.79 19.55
CA ARG A 230 27.22 8.26 18.90
C ARG A 230 27.35 9.77 19.06
N PHE A 231 28.57 10.28 18.93
CA PHE A 231 28.79 11.72 18.83
C PHE A 231 28.42 12.19 17.43
N TYR A 232 27.52 13.16 17.35
CA TYR A 232 27.14 13.83 16.11
C TYR A 232 27.47 15.31 16.20
N THR A 233 27.86 15.88 15.06
CA THR A 233 27.87 17.34 14.89
C THR A 233 26.44 17.87 14.70
N MET A 234 26.23 19.16 14.93
CA MET A 234 24.90 19.77 14.76
C MET A 234 24.43 19.76 13.30
N ASP A 235 25.34 19.87 12.34
CA ASP A 235 25.00 19.82 10.91
C ASP A 235 24.61 18.40 10.47
N GLU A 236 25.28 17.37 11.00
CA GLU A 236 24.89 15.97 10.76
C GLU A 236 23.52 15.66 11.36
N LEU A 237 23.25 16.12 12.59
CA LEU A 237 21.93 15.96 13.22
C LEU A 237 20.84 16.62 12.40
N ARG A 238 21.09 17.83 11.88
CA ARG A 238 20.13 18.55 11.03
C ARG A 238 19.78 17.73 9.78
N LEU A 239 20.78 17.16 9.12
CA LEU A 239 20.57 16.31 7.95
C LEU A 239 19.79 15.03 8.28
N ILE A 240 20.16 14.34 9.38
CA ILE A 240 19.47 13.14 9.85
C ILE A 240 18.01 13.46 10.18
N PHE A 241 17.76 14.53 10.93
CA PHE A 241 16.41 14.93 11.33
C PHE A 241 15.53 15.27 10.15
N ARG A 242 16.05 16.05 9.19
CA ARG A 242 15.29 16.36 7.98
C ARG A 242 14.94 15.11 7.18
N HIS A 243 15.87 14.17 7.06
CA HIS A 243 15.64 12.90 6.37
C HIS A 243 14.54 12.07 7.06
N GLU A 244 14.67 11.86 8.37
CA GLU A 244 13.72 11.09 9.17
C GLU A 244 12.34 11.74 9.26
N LEU A 245 12.28 13.06 9.41
CA LEU A 245 11.03 13.82 9.44
C LEU A 245 10.29 13.77 8.11
N HIS A 246 10.99 13.78 6.96
CA HIS A 246 10.34 13.55 5.68
C HIS A 246 9.77 12.13 5.54
N HIS A 247 10.46 11.10 6.03
CA HIS A 247 9.91 9.74 6.09
C HIS A 247 8.64 9.67 6.95
N ILE A 248 8.66 10.36 8.10
CA ILE A 248 7.50 10.47 9.00
C ILE A 248 6.33 11.21 8.32
N GLN A 249 6.60 12.33 7.67
CA GLN A 249 5.61 13.15 6.99
C GLN A 249 4.92 12.34 5.89
N ARG A 250 5.70 11.64 5.05
CA ARG A 250 5.21 10.80 3.94
C ARG A 250 4.50 9.53 4.38
N ARG A 251 4.57 9.18 5.67
CA ARG A 251 4.05 7.93 6.25
C ARG A 251 4.72 6.67 5.68
N ASP A 252 5.94 6.81 5.19
CA ASP A 252 6.80 5.70 4.71
C ASP A 252 7.33 4.83 5.86
N LEU A 253 6.80 5.04 7.07
CA LEU A 253 7.07 4.24 8.26
C LEU A 253 6.38 2.87 8.18
N ILE A 254 5.28 2.75 7.43
CA ILE A 254 4.43 1.55 7.40
C ILE A 254 5.19 0.33 6.85
N PRO A 255 5.94 0.40 5.73
CA PRO A 255 6.64 -0.76 5.18
C PRO A 255 7.93 -1.14 5.92
N LYS A 256 8.42 -0.34 6.89
CA LYS A 256 9.61 -0.69 7.68
C LYS A 256 9.31 -1.63 8.87
N PHE A 257 8.03 -1.95 9.10
CA PHE A 257 7.57 -2.83 10.17
C PHE A 257 6.98 -4.16 9.69
N PHE A 258 6.92 -4.36 8.37
CA PHE A 258 6.51 -5.58 7.71
C PHE A 258 7.68 -6.12 6.89
#